data_AF-A0A4V4KW47-F1
#
_entry.id   AF-A0A4V4KW47-F1
#
_cell.length_a   1.000
_cell.length_b   1.000
_cell.length_c   1.000
_cell.angle_alpha   90.00
_cell.angle_beta   90.00
_cell.angle_gamma   90.00
#
_symmetry.space_group_name_H-M   'P 1'
#
loop_
_entity.id
_entity.type
_entity.pdbx_description
1 polymer ?
#
loop_
_entity_poly.entity_id
_entity_poly.type
_entity_poly.pdbx_seq_one_letter_code
_entity_poly.pdbx_strand_id
1 'polypeptide(L)'
;MDEPEPRSAKDAPHVKKTLEHADDLYDAGSYQECLTTLLDLLENYHMAVLPRMKVLIMLSTLVEDWQYAEDWRLNAEDIYLYCERHRNEVFDDIVLRAFRTTLA
;
A
#
# COMPACT_ATOMS: atom_id res chain seq x y z
N MET A 1 20.30 -3.31 -22.25
CA MET A 1 19.14 -2.43 -22.46
C MET A 1 18.54 -2.32 -21.08
N ASP A 2 18.76 -1.19 -20.40
CA ASP A 2 18.24 -1.04 -19.03
C ASP A 2 16.71 -1.03 -19.11
N GLU A 3 16.08 -1.92 -18.35
CA GLU A 3 14.63 -1.94 -18.24
C GLU A 3 14.18 -0.59 -17.67
N PRO A 4 13.11 0.03 -18.21
CA PRO A 4 12.62 1.29 -17.69
C PRO A 4 12.25 1.12 -16.22
N GLU A 5 12.76 2.02 -15.37
CA GLU A 5 12.47 1.99 -13.94
C GLU A 5 10.94 1.93 -13.71
N PRO A 6 10.50 1.09 -12.76
CA PRO A 6 9.09 0.96 -12.47
C PRO A 6 8.54 2.27 -11.93
N ARG A 7 7.27 2.57 -12.24
CA ARG A 7 6.60 3.81 -11.80
C ARG A 7 6.62 3.98 -10.28
N SER A 8 6.59 2.87 -9.55
CA SER A 8 6.73 2.86 -8.09
C SER A 8 8.07 3.40 -7.60
N ALA A 9 9.17 3.19 -8.34
CA ALA A 9 10.48 3.72 -7.99
C ALA A 9 10.52 5.24 -8.07
N LYS A 10 9.82 5.82 -9.06
CA LYS A 10 9.69 7.27 -9.22
C LYS A 10 8.96 7.92 -8.04
N ASP A 11 7.87 7.31 -7.58
CA ASP A 11 7.04 7.85 -6.51
C ASP A 11 7.54 7.48 -5.11
N ALA A 12 8.49 6.53 -4.99
CA ALA A 12 8.95 5.98 -3.72
C ALA A 12 9.38 7.03 -2.67
N PRO A 13 10.15 8.09 -3.02
CA PRO A 13 10.54 9.11 -2.03
C PRO A 13 9.32 9.88 -1.50
N HIS A 14 8.34 10.16 -2.36
CA HIS A 14 7.12 10.85 -1.95
C HIS A 14 6.26 9.95 -1.08
N VAL A 15 5.99 8.72 -1.54
CA VAL A 15 5.21 7.71 -0.80
C VAL A 15 5.79 7.50 0.60
N LYS A 16 7.12 7.36 0.70
CA LYS A 16 7.79 7.21 1.99
C LYS A 16 7.52 8.39 2.92
N LYS A 17 7.74 9.63 2.46
CA LYS A 17 7.54 10.84 3.26
C LYS A 17 6.08 11.00 3.70
N THR A 18 5.15 10.70 2.80
CA THR A 18 3.71 10.81 3.10
C THR A 18 3.26 9.72 4.07
N LEU A 19 3.84 8.52 4.02
CA LEU A 19 3.61 7.47 5.02
C LEU A 19 4.16 7.84 6.40
N GLU A 20 5.37 8.40 6.47
CA GLU A 20 5.92 8.92 7.74
C GLU A 20 5.00 10.00 8.32
N HIS A 21 4.49 10.90 7.49
CA HIS A 21 3.51 11.89 7.90
C HIS A 21 2.17 11.26 8.36
N ALA A 22 1.69 10.22 7.69
CA ALA A 22 0.47 9.51 8.09
C ALA A 22 0.63 8.82 9.45
N ASP A 23 1.82 8.27 9.75
CA ASP A 23 2.14 7.73 11.08
C ASP A 23 2.07 8.83 12.15
N ASP A 24 2.69 9.99 11.90
CA ASP A 24 2.65 11.13 12.83
C ASP A 24 1.21 11.59 13.11
N LEU A 25 0.36 11.62 12.07
CA LEU A 25 -1.06 11.97 12.21
C LEU A 25 -1.83 10.92 13.03
N TYR A 26 -1.54 9.63 12.82
CA TYR A 26 -2.15 8.55 13.57
C TYR A 26 -1.80 8.64 15.06
N ASP A 27 -0.52 8.83 15.37
CA ASP A 27 -0.01 8.95 16.75
C ASP A 27 -0.53 10.21 17.46
N ALA A 28 -0.75 11.30 16.72
CA ALA A 28 -1.36 12.51 17.23
C ALA A 28 -2.88 12.41 17.46
N GLY A 29 -3.53 11.31 17.03
CA GLY A 29 -4.98 11.15 17.09
C GLY A 29 -5.75 11.92 16.00
N SER A 30 -5.05 12.46 14.99
CA SER A 30 -5.63 13.18 13.85
C SER A 30 -6.15 12.20 12.79
N TYR A 31 -7.07 11.31 13.17
CA TYR A 31 -7.51 10.17 12.36
C TYR A 31 -8.16 10.55 11.03
N GLN A 32 -8.93 11.64 10.99
CA GLN A 32 -9.55 12.09 9.73
C GLN A 32 -8.52 12.59 8.70
N GLU A 33 -7.52 13.31 9.16
CA GLU A 33 -6.41 13.77 8.31
C GLU A 33 -5.57 12.58 7.86
N CYS A 34 -5.26 11.65 8.78
CA CYS A 34 -4.56 10.40 8.48
C CYS A 34 -5.30 9.60 7.39
N LEU A 35 -6.61 9.39 7.55
CA LEU A 35 -7.46 8.69 6.58
C LEU A 35 -7.40 9.36 5.20
N THR A 36 -7.51 10.69 5.15
CA THR A 36 -7.48 11.45 3.90
C THR A 36 -6.12 11.31 3.20
N THR A 37 -5.02 11.40 3.96
CA THR A 37 -3.65 11.21 3.45
C THR A 37 -3.45 9.80 2.88
N LEU A 38 -3.97 8.77 3.54
CA LEU A 38 -3.84 7.39 3.10
C LEU A 38 -4.68 7.08 1.85
N LEU A 39 -5.88 7.67 1.74
CA LEU A 39 -6.70 7.55 0.52
C LEU A 39 -6.04 8.22 -0.68
N ASP A 40 -5.45 9.41 -0.51
CA ASP A 40 -4.69 10.09 -1.56
C ASP A 40 -3.51 9.22 -2.05
N LEU A 41 -2.77 8.60 -1.13
CA LEU A 41 -1.72 7.64 -1.48
C LEU A 41 -2.25 6.45 -2.28
N LEU A 42 -3.39 5.89 -1.88
CA LEU A 42 -3.95 4.70 -2.52
C LEU A 42 -4.46 4.98 -3.95
N GLU A 43 -5.04 6.15 -4.17
CA GLU A 43 -5.66 6.55 -5.43
C GLU A 43 -4.66 7.12 -6.45
N ASN A 44 -3.72 7.94 -5.99
CA ASN A 44 -2.91 8.79 -6.88
C ASN A 44 -1.49 8.29 -7.12
N TYR A 45 -1.00 7.33 -6.33
CA TYR A 45 0.40 6.91 -6.39
C TYR A 45 0.57 5.43 -6.69
N HIS A 46 1.55 5.14 -7.55
CA HIS A 46 2.02 3.77 -7.73
C HIS A 46 2.96 3.42 -6.57
N MET A 47 2.53 2.51 -5.71
CA MET A 47 3.30 2.07 -4.55
C MET A 47 3.91 0.70 -4.78
N ALA A 48 5.09 0.47 -4.21
CA ALA A 48 5.62 -0.88 -4.05
C ALA A 48 4.73 -1.70 -3.08
N VAL A 49 4.95 -3.02 -3.06
CA VAL A 49 4.12 -3.99 -2.35
C VAL A 49 3.98 -3.65 -0.86
N LEU A 50 5.10 -3.41 -0.16
CA LEU A 50 5.11 -3.20 1.28
C LEU A 50 4.46 -1.86 1.70
N PRO A 51 4.78 -0.70 1.08
CA PRO A 51 4.05 0.54 1.32
C PRO A 51 2.54 0.38 1.07
N ARG A 52 2.14 -0.28 -0.01
CA ARG A 52 0.73 -0.52 -0.31
C ARG A 52 0.04 -1.36 0.76
N MET A 53 0.68 -2.44 1.21
CA MET A 53 0.15 -3.28 2.29
C MET A 53 -0.05 -2.48 3.58
N LYS A 54 0.94 -1.64 3.95
CA LYS A 54 0.82 -0.75 5.11
C LYS A 54 -0.38 0.20 5.00
N VAL A 55 -0.55 0.87 3.85
CA VAL A 55 -1.70 1.76 3.60
C VAL A 55 -3.01 1.02 3.79
N LEU A 56 -3.15 -0.17 3.21
CA LEU A 56 -4.38 -0.96 3.31
C LEU A 56 -4.70 -1.38 4.75
N ILE A 57 -3.68 -1.80 5.52
CA ILE A 57 -3.85 -2.12 6.95
C ILE A 57 -4.34 -0.89 7.71
N MET A 58 -3.67 0.25 7.55
CA MET A 58 -4.06 1.47 8.27
C MET A 58 -5.47 1.93 7.89
N LEU A 59 -5.81 1.93 6.60
CA LEU A 59 -7.16 2.24 6.13
C LEU A 59 -8.22 1.31 6.73
N SER A 60 -7.93 0.01 6.81
CA SER A 60 -8.85 -0.97 7.43
C SER A 60 -9.14 -0.70 8.91
N THR A 61 -8.22 -0.04 9.61
CA THR A 61 -8.38 0.33 11.02
C THR A 61 -9.06 1.68 11.25
N LEU A 62 -9.01 2.56 10.25
CA LEU A 62 -9.45 3.96 10.39
C LEU A 62 -10.86 4.22 9.86
N VAL A 63 -11.38 3.37 8.98
CA VAL A 63 -12.71 3.57 8.37
C VAL A 63 -13.82 2.99 9.25
N GLU A 64 -14.92 3.72 9.35
CA GLU A 64 -16.11 3.28 10.10
C GLU A 64 -16.97 2.29 9.30
N ASP A 65 -16.90 2.34 7.97
CA ASP A 65 -17.60 1.42 7.10
C ASP A 65 -16.95 0.04 7.11
N TRP A 66 -17.65 -0.90 7.74
CA TRP A 66 -17.18 -2.26 7.94
C TRP A 66 -16.86 -2.99 6.63
N GLN A 67 -17.61 -2.73 5.55
CA GLN A 67 -17.38 -3.41 4.27
C GLN A 67 -16.05 -2.94 3.67
N TYR A 68 -15.80 -1.63 3.64
CA TYR A 68 -14.51 -1.10 3.17
C TYR A 68 -13.34 -1.55 4.06
N ALA A 69 -13.55 -1.60 5.38
CA ALA A 69 -12.54 -2.10 6.30
C ALA A 69 -12.17 -3.55 6.00
N GLU A 70 -13.16 -4.43 5.79
CA GLU A 70 -12.94 -5.84 5.47
C GLU A 70 -12.24 -6.01 4.12
N ASP A 71 -12.67 -5.29 3.09
CA ASP A 71 -12.08 -5.37 1.75
C ASP A 71 -10.60 -4.97 1.76
N TRP A 72 -10.24 -3.89 2.47
CA TRP A 72 -8.84 -3.50 2.59
C TRP A 72 -8.01 -4.47 3.42
N ARG A 73 -8.59 -5.04 4.48
CA ARG A 73 -7.94 -6.07 5.28
C ARG A 73 -7.64 -7.31 4.46
N LEU A 74 -8.61 -7.81 3.68
CA LEU A 74 -8.44 -8.96 2.79
C LEU A 74 -7.37 -8.70 1.72
N ASN A 75 -7.38 -7.51 1.11
CA ASN A 75 -6.34 -7.13 0.15
C ASN A 75 -4.94 -7.10 0.78
N ALA A 76 -4.81 -6.61 2.03
CA ALA A 76 -3.54 -6.63 2.74
C ALA A 76 -3.09 -8.06 3.06
N GLU A 77 -4.02 -8.93 3.45
CA GLU A 77 -3.78 -10.34 3.74
C GLU A 77 -3.31 -11.10 2.48
N ASP A 78 -3.95 -10.87 1.34
CA ASP A 78 -3.54 -11.49 0.07
C ASP A 78 -2.13 -11.03 -0.35
N ILE A 79 -1.82 -9.74 -0.18
CA ILE A 79 -0.47 -9.22 -0.40
C ILE A 79 0.54 -9.90 0.53
N TYR A 80 0.20 -10.03 1.82
CA TYR A 80 1.07 -10.69 2.80
C TYR A 80 1.35 -12.14 2.42
N LEU A 81 0.31 -12.92 2.12
CA LEU A 81 0.43 -14.33 1.73
C LEU A 81 1.23 -14.49 0.43
N TYR A 82 1.06 -13.57 -0.51
CA TYR A 82 1.86 -13.55 -1.72
C TYR A 82 3.34 -13.28 -1.40
N CYS A 83 3.64 -12.28 -0.57
CA CYS A 83 4.99 -12.01 -0.10
C CYS A 83 5.61 -13.19 0.65
N GLU A 84 4.85 -13.88 1.48
CA GLU A 84 5.32 -15.04 2.22
C GLU A 84 5.72 -16.19 1.29
N ARG A 85 4.88 -16.50 0.28
CA ARG A 85 5.14 -17.55 -0.72
C ARG A 85 6.36 -17.23 -1.59
N HIS A 86 6.60 -15.95 -1.85
CA HIS A 86 7.67 -15.46 -2.73
C HIS A 86 8.83 -14.82 -1.96
N ARG A 87 9.05 -15.18 -0.70
CA ARG A 87 10.03 -14.56 0.23
C ARG A 87 11.47 -14.40 -0.27
N ASN A 88 11.86 -15.12 -1.32
CA ASN A 88 13.21 -15.07 -1.91
C ASN A 88 13.27 -14.19 -3.18
N GLU A 89 12.15 -13.61 -3.59
CA GLU A 89 12.04 -12.72 -4.74
C GLU A 89 12.18 -11.26 -4.32
N VAL A 90 12.71 -10.43 -5.22
CA VAL A 90 12.76 -8.97 -5.02
C VAL A 90 11.38 -8.40 -5.30
N PHE A 91 10.73 -7.84 -4.27
CA PHE A 91 9.38 -7.28 -4.34
C PHE A 91 9.35 -5.91 -5.04
N ASP A 92 9.28 -5.93 -6.37
CA ASP A 92 9.12 -4.75 -7.23
C ASP A 92 7.72 -4.67 -7.89
N ASP A 93 7.43 -3.67 -8.74
CA ASP A 93 6.20 -3.50 -9.54
C ASP A 93 5.87 -4.75 -10.39
N ILE A 94 6.89 -5.52 -10.75
CA ILE A 94 6.75 -6.83 -11.44
C ILE A 94 5.91 -7.79 -10.59
N VAL A 95 6.14 -7.80 -9.28
CA VAL A 95 5.49 -8.68 -8.32
C VAL A 95 4.03 -8.21 -8.08
N LEU A 96 3.78 -6.88 -8.10
CA LEU A 96 2.42 -6.31 -8.11
C LEU A 96 1.65 -6.59 -9.41
N ARG A 97 2.30 -6.54 -10.57
CA ARG A 97 1.67 -6.90 -11.86
C ARG A 97 1.32 -8.38 -11.93
N ALA A 98 2.21 -9.25 -11.48
CA ALA A 98 1.97 -10.69 -11.41
C ALA A 98 0.82 -11.02 -10.44
N PHE A 99 0.76 -10.35 -9.29
CA PHE A 99 -0.35 -10.46 -8.35
C PHE A 99 -1.68 -9.99 -8.95
N ARG A 100 -1.71 -8.82 -9.61
CA ARG A 100 -2.94 -8.30 -10.26
C ARG A 100 -3.43 -9.17 -11.42
N THR A 101 -2.53 -9.84 -12.13
CA THR A 101 -2.89 -10.74 -13.24
C THR A 101 -3.36 -12.12 -12.79
N THR A 102 -3.05 -12.52 -11.55
CA THR A 102 -3.55 -13.77 -10.97
C THR A 102 -4.91 -13.61 -10.27
N LEU A 103 -5.33 -12.36 -10.02
CA LEU A 103 -6.65 -12.02 -9.47
C LEU A 103 -7.72 -11.71 -10.54
N ALA A 104 -7.35 -11.62 -11.82
CA ALA A 104 -8.25 -11.39 -12.96
C ALA A 104 -8.62 -12.71 -13.66
#